data_AF-A0A175Y2E4-F1
#
_entry.id   AF-A0A175Y2E4-F1
#
_cell.length_a   1.000
_cell.length_b   1.000
_cell.length_c   1.000
_cell.angle_alpha   90.00
_cell.angle_beta   90.00
_cell.angle_gamma   90.00
#
_symmetry.space_group_name_H-M   'P 1'
#
loop_
_entity.id
_entity.type
_entity.pdbx_description
1 polymer ?
#
loop_
_entity_poly.entity_id
_entity_poly.type
_entity_poly.pdbx_seq_one_letter_code
_entity_poly.pdbx_strand_id
1 'polypeptide(L)'
;MLATLAAASPSPAPTAPSATIRALGPGAAVGAPIALHVGGRFVTAGGVGAQAGYRRQWPGSYLEGRFRGPAVDLSIGPGAVSLRIGIDGQAPIALVRPAVGTYRIAAPGDGDHRIRIDVVSESQAEPTTLRGLTAPVGTTPLAPPLPRPRQIEFIGDSHTVGYGDSATTTECTQDQVWTTTDTRQGPAAVTAAHYNADYQVNAISGRGIVRNYDGFAAPTVPQAYPFALFDGRSVDPTAGWHPQVVVIGLGTNDFSTALKPGERWPTRDALHLDYERTYLAFVQGLRRRLSDAFILLRATDLADGEIAREAGRVADALQRAGDRRTAFVRVPGLRFAACHAHPDLADDRNIAATLISVIDRQANVWTAS
;
A
#
# COMPACT_ATOMS: atom_id res chain seq x y z
N MET A 1 -44.42 -48.27 -25.77
CA MET A 1 -43.89 -47.03 -26.40
C MET A 1 -43.65 -46.01 -25.29
N LEU A 2 -42.42 -45.92 -24.77
CA LEU A 2 -41.98 -44.79 -23.94
C LEU A 2 -40.69 -44.27 -24.58
N ALA A 3 -40.73 -43.04 -25.10
CA ALA A 3 -39.60 -42.35 -25.68
C ALA A 3 -38.83 -41.64 -24.55
N THR A 4 -37.61 -42.08 -24.28
CA THR A 4 -36.67 -41.37 -23.39
C THR A 4 -36.01 -40.24 -24.17
N LEU A 5 -36.33 -39.00 -23.83
CA LEU A 5 -35.62 -37.80 -24.25
C LEU A 5 -34.25 -37.75 -23.58
N ALA A 6 -33.18 -37.80 -24.38
CA ALA A 6 -31.83 -37.49 -23.92
C ALA A 6 -31.67 -35.98 -23.78
N ALA A 7 -31.46 -35.50 -22.56
CA ALA A 7 -31.10 -34.10 -22.31
C ALA A 7 -29.65 -33.86 -22.74
N ALA A 8 -29.45 -32.92 -23.66
CA ALA A 8 -28.11 -32.49 -24.08
C ALA A 8 -27.44 -31.69 -22.95
N SER A 9 -26.21 -32.08 -22.60
CA SER A 9 -25.35 -31.33 -21.69
C SER A 9 -25.03 -29.95 -22.28
N PRO A 10 -25.06 -28.86 -21.49
CA PRO A 10 -24.70 -27.54 -21.97
C PRO A 10 -23.20 -27.49 -22.31
N SER A 11 -22.87 -26.98 -23.49
CA SER A 11 -21.49 -26.68 -23.87
C SER A 11 -20.88 -25.67 -22.89
N PRO A 12 -19.59 -25.83 -22.50
CA PRO A 12 -18.91 -24.83 -21.70
C PRO A 12 -18.88 -23.49 -22.44
N ALA A 13 -19.23 -22.41 -21.74
CA ALA A 13 -19.13 -21.06 -22.29
C ALA A 13 -17.68 -20.77 -22.69
N PRO A 14 -17.44 -20.08 -23.81
CA PRO A 14 -16.08 -19.72 -24.22
C PRO A 14 -15.43 -18.86 -23.12
N THR A 15 -14.27 -19.29 -22.63
CA THR A 15 -13.42 -18.50 -21.75
C THR A 15 -13.04 -17.21 -22.47
N ALA A 16 -13.46 -16.06 -21.94
CA ALA A 16 -13.07 -14.76 -22.47
C ALA A 16 -11.53 -14.67 -22.53
N PRO A 17 -10.95 -14.13 -23.61
CA PRO A 17 -9.52 -13.97 -23.71
C PRO A 17 -9.01 -13.08 -22.57
N SER A 18 -7.98 -13.56 -21.86
CA SER A 18 -7.29 -12.75 -20.84
C SER A 18 -6.72 -11.48 -21.46
N ALA A 19 -6.76 -10.38 -20.70
CA ALA A 19 -6.08 -9.15 -21.08
C ALA A 19 -4.60 -9.42 -21.40
N THR A 20 -4.01 -8.62 -22.29
CA THR A 20 -2.59 -8.71 -22.67
C THR A 20 -1.93 -7.34 -22.62
N ILE A 21 -0.61 -7.29 -22.36
CA ILE A 21 0.17 -6.05 -22.32
C ILE A 21 1.24 -6.09 -23.40
N ARG A 22 1.36 -5.01 -24.18
CA ARG A 22 2.38 -4.85 -25.21
C ARG A 22 2.98 -3.44 -25.17
N ALA A 23 4.30 -3.34 -25.24
CA ALA A 23 4.99 -2.06 -25.44
C ALA A 23 4.68 -1.49 -26.84
N LEU A 24 4.44 -0.18 -26.90
CA LEU A 24 4.28 0.56 -28.14
C LEU A 24 5.61 1.20 -28.55
N GLY A 25 5.82 1.33 -29.86
CA GLY A 25 7.00 2.00 -30.40
C GLY A 25 7.03 3.50 -30.08
N PRO A 26 8.20 4.15 -30.18
CA PRO A 26 8.31 5.60 -30.10
C PRO A 26 7.38 6.29 -31.11
N GLY A 27 6.75 7.40 -30.72
CA GLY A 27 5.86 8.17 -31.60
C GLY A 27 4.46 7.58 -31.78
N ALA A 28 4.06 6.58 -30.99
CA ALA A 28 2.67 6.14 -30.95
C ALA A 28 1.73 7.33 -30.67
N ALA A 29 0.64 7.43 -31.43
CA ALA A 29 -0.35 8.49 -31.27
C ALA A 29 -0.91 8.48 -29.84
N VAL A 30 -0.90 9.65 -29.19
CA VAL A 30 -1.45 9.81 -27.84
C VAL A 30 -2.96 9.89 -27.93
N GLY A 31 -3.65 9.00 -27.23
CA GLY A 31 -5.10 8.96 -27.15
C GLY A 31 -5.70 10.06 -26.27
N ALA A 32 -7.02 10.06 -26.11
CA ALA A 32 -7.69 10.98 -25.18
C ALA A 32 -7.38 10.58 -23.71
N PRO A 33 -7.15 11.52 -22.78
CA PRO A 33 -6.97 11.17 -21.37
C PRO A 33 -8.17 10.40 -20.80
N ILE A 34 -7.88 9.41 -19.96
CA ILE A 34 -8.87 8.79 -19.09
C ILE A 34 -8.75 9.41 -17.70
N ALA A 35 -9.87 9.93 -17.19
CA ALA A 35 -9.95 10.41 -15.82
C ALA A 35 -9.81 9.24 -14.83
N LEU A 36 -9.09 9.45 -13.74
CA LEU A 36 -8.73 8.41 -12.78
C LEU A 36 -9.17 8.77 -11.37
N HIS A 37 -9.64 7.76 -10.63
CA HIS A 37 -9.61 7.76 -9.18
C HIS A 37 -8.23 7.26 -8.73
N VAL A 38 -7.62 7.95 -7.77
CA VAL A 38 -6.21 7.75 -7.42
C VAL A 38 -6.08 7.61 -5.90
N GLY A 39 -5.50 6.50 -5.45
CA GLY A 39 -5.21 6.25 -4.04
C GLY A 39 -3.73 6.16 -3.76
N GLY A 40 -3.28 6.74 -2.65
CA GLY A 40 -1.87 6.96 -2.32
C GLY A 40 -1.48 8.43 -2.30
N ARG A 41 -0.19 8.71 -2.04
CA ARG A 41 0.39 10.06 -2.02
C ARG A 41 1.15 10.34 -3.32
N PHE A 42 0.76 11.39 -4.04
CA PHE A 42 1.33 11.74 -5.34
C PHE A 42 1.56 13.23 -5.49
N VAL A 43 2.73 13.62 -5.98
CA VAL A 43 2.96 14.97 -6.49
C VAL A 43 2.56 15.00 -7.96
N THR A 44 1.87 16.05 -8.40
CA THR A 44 1.65 16.29 -9.83
C THR A 44 2.99 16.59 -10.50
N ALA A 45 3.44 15.69 -11.38
CA ALA A 45 4.58 15.94 -12.25
C ALA A 45 4.13 16.98 -13.28
N GLY A 46 4.80 18.14 -13.32
CA GLY A 46 4.41 19.28 -14.15
C GLY A 46 4.04 18.91 -15.60
N GLY A 47 2.96 19.52 -16.09
CA GLY A 47 2.38 19.37 -17.42
C GLY A 47 1.00 20.05 -17.49
N VAL A 48 0.55 20.47 -18.67
CA VAL A 48 -0.80 21.05 -18.86
C VAL A 48 -1.78 19.92 -19.19
N GLY A 49 -2.87 19.80 -18.44
CA GLY A 49 -3.95 18.84 -18.69
C GLY A 49 -3.54 17.36 -18.57
N ALA A 50 -3.99 16.55 -19.53
CA ALA A 50 -3.82 15.09 -19.67
C ALA A 50 -2.39 14.51 -19.52
N GLN A 51 -1.37 15.37 -19.51
CA GLN A 51 0.05 14.99 -19.52
C GLN A 51 0.73 15.22 -18.17
N ALA A 52 0.02 15.76 -17.17
CA ALA A 52 0.53 15.87 -15.81
C ALA A 52 0.54 14.47 -15.16
N GLY A 53 1.70 13.81 -15.19
CA GLY A 53 1.86 12.50 -14.57
C GLY A 53 1.79 12.57 -13.04
N TYR A 54 1.74 11.41 -12.41
CA TYR A 54 1.80 11.23 -10.98
C TYR A 54 3.20 10.78 -10.58
N ARG A 55 3.89 11.57 -9.75
CA ARG A 55 5.16 11.18 -9.13
C ARG A 55 4.89 10.69 -7.71
N ARG A 56 5.36 9.49 -7.38
CA ARG A 56 5.13 8.84 -6.07
C ARG A 56 6.36 8.14 -5.56
N GLN A 57 6.39 7.91 -4.25
CA GLN A 57 7.47 7.15 -3.61
C GLN A 57 6.96 6.18 -2.53
N TRP A 58 5.88 6.54 -1.84
CA TRP A 58 5.18 5.64 -0.92
C TRP A 58 4.64 4.38 -1.66
N PRO A 59 4.62 3.22 -1.00
CA PRO A 59 4.07 1.97 -1.56
C PRO A 59 2.53 1.97 -1.59
N GLY A 60 1.95 0.91 -2.15
CA GLY A 60 0.49 0.67 -2.11
C GLY A 60 -0.37 1.68 -2.86
N SER A 61 0.24 2.51 -3.71
CA SER A 61 -0.45 3.45 -4.59
C SER A 61 -1.24 2.72 -5.68
N TYR A 62 -2.38 3.26 -6.10
CA TYR A 62 -3.20 2.67 -7.17
C TYR A 62 -3.94 3.71 -8.02
N LEU A 63 -4.25 3.32 -9.26
CA LEU A 63 -5.04 4.09 -10.22
C LEU A 63 -6.25 3.26 -10.66
N GLU A 64 -7.44 3.86 -10.64
CA GLU A 64 -8.68 3.23 -11.11
C GLU A 64 -9.34 4.08 -12.19
N GLY A 65 -9.68 3.46 -13.32
CA GLY A 65 -10.25 4.14 -14.48
C GLY A 65 -11.40 3.36 -15.10
N ARG A 66 -12.16 4.03 -15.97
CA ARG A 66 -13.23 3.42 -16.76
C ARG A 66 -13.14 3.85 -18.21
N PHE A 67 -13.44 2.92 -19.12
CA PHE A 67 -13.44 3.16 -20.55
C PHE A 67 -14.44 2.24 -21.25
N ARG A 68 -14.80 2.56 -22.49
CA ARG A 68 -15.53 1.68 -23.40
C ARG A 68 -14.68 1.40 -24.63
N GLY A 69 -14.46 0.14 -25.00
CA GLY A 69 -13.68 -0.24 -26.17
C GLY A 69 -12.56 -1.25 -25.86
N PRO A 70 -11.75 -1.61 -26.86
CA PRO A 70 -10.92 -2.81 -26.81
C PRO A 70 -9.61 -2.68 -26.04
N ALA A 71 -9.16 -1.46 -25.69
CA ALA A 71 -7.86 -1.27 -25.08
C ALA A 71 -7.70 0.09 -24.38
N VAL A 72 -6.71 0.18 -23.50
CA VAL A 72 -6.19 1.45 -22.98
C VAL A 72 -4.67 1.46 -23.04
N ASP A 73 -4.08 2.66 -23.05
CA ASP A 73 -2.65 2.86 -23.04
C ASP A 73 -2.19 3.43 -21.71
N LEU A 74 -1.26 2.73 -21.06
CA LEU A 74 -0.56 3.17 -19.85
C LEU A 74 0.80 3.74 -20.20
N SER A 75 1.05 4.99 -19.82
CA SER A 75 2.36 5.62 -20.00
C SER A 75 3.19 5.56 -18.72
N ILE A 76 4.38 4.96 -18.82
CA ILE A 76 5.37 4.82 -17.75
C ILE A 76 6.44 5.89 -17.92
N GLY A 77 6.71 6.65 -16.86
CA GLY A 77 7.81 7.61 -16.78
C GLY A 77 9.02 7.04 -16.03
N PRO A 78 10.01 7.88 -15.68
CA PRO A 78 11.21 7.45 -14.97
C PRO A 78 10.94 6.81 -13.60
N GLY A 79 11.89 5.97 -13.16
CA GLY A 79 11.89 5.26 -11.88
C GLY A 79 11.40 3.82 -12.00
N ALA A 80 12.12 2.88 -11.39
CA ALA A 80 11.78 1.46 -11.42
C ALA A 80 10.50 1.15 -10.62
N VAL A 81 9.56 0.43 -11.23
CA VAL A 81 8.25 0.09 -10.62
C VAL A 81 7.80 -1.31 -11.01
N SER A 82 7.07 -1.99 -10.13
CA SER A 82 6.29 -3.18 -10.46
C SER A 82 4.80 -2.90 -10.30
N LEU A 83 4.01 -3.30 -11.30
CA LEU A 83 2.57 -3.09 -11.35
C LEU A 83 1.81 -4.42 -11.41
N ARG A 84 0.57 -4.40 -10.93
CA ARG A 84 -0.47 -5.40 -11.17
C ARG A 84 -1.66 -4.72 -11.83
N ILE A 85 -2.00 -5.16 -13.04
CA ILE A 85 -3.01 -4.52 -13.88
C ILE A 85 -4.19 -5.47 -14.07
N GLY A 86 -5.35 -5.12 -13.51
CA GLY A 86 -6.58 -5.90 -13.65
C GLY A 86 -7.64 -5.13 -14.44
N ILE A 87 -8.39 -5.85 -15.27
CA ILE A 87 -9.59 -5.36 -15.97
C ILE A 87 -10.78 -6.22 -15.54
N ASP A 88 -11.90 -5.59 -15.16
CA ASP A 88 -13.18 -6.23 -14.81
C ASP A 88 -13.08 -7.35 -13.76
N GLY A 89 -12.20 -7.17 -12.77
CA GLY A 89 -11.99 -8.13 -11.69
C GLY A 89 -11.27 -9.42 -12.11
N GLN A 90 -10.79 -9.53 -13.35
CA GLN A 90 -9.96 -10.64 -13.80
C GLN A 90 -8.61 -10.66 -13.06
N ALA A 91 -7.94 -11.82 -13.10
CA ALA A 91 -6.61 -11.98 -12.55
C ALA A 91 -5.65 -10.92 -13.12
N PRO A 92 -4.90 -10.19 -12.27
CA PRO A 92 -4.09 -9.09 -12.74
C PRO A 92 -2.85 -9.60 -13.49
N ILE A 93 -2.45 -8.85 -14.51
CA ILE A 93 -1.21 -9.08 -15.26
C ILE A 93 -0.08 -8.31 -14.57
N ALA A 94 1.08 -8.96 -14.42
CA ALA A 94 2.28 -8.33 -13.89
C ALA A 94 2.99 -7.51 -14.98
N LEU A 95 3.33 -6.25 -14.67
CA LEU A 95 4.28 -5.45 -15.45
C LEU A 95 5.44 -5.05 -14.53
N VAL A 96 6.55 -5.78 -14.63
CA VAL A 96 7.67 -5.71 -13.68
C VAL A 96 8.83 -4.95 -14.31
N ARG A 97 9.29 -3.88 -13.65
CA ARG A 97 10.38 -3.00 -14.11
C ARG A 97 10.26 -2.64 -15.61
N PRO A 98 9.11 -2.15 -16.09
CA PRO A 98 8.97 -1.72 -17.47
C PRO A 98 9.96 -0.60 -17.79
N ALA A 99 10.47 -0.57 -19.02
CA ALA A 99 11.18 0.58 -19.53
C ALA A 99 10.24 1.80 -19.61
N VAL A 100 10.82 3.00 -19.64
CA VAL A 100 10.06 4.23 -19.92
C VAL A 100 9.42 4.10 -21.30
N GLY A 101 8.11 4.33 -21.39
CA GLY A 101 7.37 4.16 -22.63
C GLY A 101 5.86 4.02 -22.42
N THR A 102 5.15 3.71 -23.51
CA THR A 102 3.70 3.49 -23.49
C THR A 102 3.40 2.02 -23.74
N TYR A 103 2.46 1.48 -22.96
CA TYR A 103 2.07 0.08 -22.98
C TYR A 103 0.57 -0.03 -23.25
N ARG A 104 0.20 -0.74 -24.31
CA ARG A 104 -1.19 -1.06 -24.61
C ARG A 104 -1.65 -2.26 -23.78
N ILE A 105 -2.79 -2.10 -23.15
CA ILE A 105 -3.47 -3.12 -22.33
C ILE A 105 -4.77 -3.47 -23.05
N ALA A 106 -4.87 -4.68 -23.58
CA ALA A 106 -6.08 -5.16 -24.25
C ALA A 106 -7.16 -5.53 -23.23
N ALA A 107 -8.41 -5.19 -23.54
CA ALA A 107 -9.60 -5.52 -22.77
C ALA A 107 -10.35 -6.71 -23.38
N PRO A 108 -11.18 -7.43 -22.60
CA PRO A 108 -12.02 -8.50 -23.13
C PRO A 108 -13.23 -7.94 -23.91
N GLY A 109 -12.99 -7.51 -25.15
CA GLY A 109 -14.03 -7.00 -26.07
C GLY A 109 -14.15 -5.47 -26.10
N ASP A 110 -15.20 -4.96 -26.76
CA ASP A 110 -15.42 -3.52 -26.99
C ASP A 110 -16.37 -2.85 -25.98
N GLY A 111 -16.66 -3.54 -24.87
CA GLY A 111 -17.67 -3.15 -23.88
C GLY A 111 -17.21 -2.05 -22.91
N ASP A 112 -18.01 -1.80 -21.87
CA ASP A 112 -17.61 -0.98 -20.74
C ASP A 112 -16.68 -1.78 -19.82
N HIS A 113 -15.53 -1.20 -19.51
CA HIS A 113 -14.49 -1.83 -18.70
C HIS A 113 -14.10 -0.96 -17.50
N ARG A 114 -13.72 -1.63 -16.41
CA ARG A 114 -13.06 -1.04 -15.24
C ARG A 114 -11.63 -1.56 -15.18
N ILE A 115 -10.67 -0.65 -15.14
CA ILE A 115 -9.25 -0.98 -14.97
C ILE A 115 -8.76 -0.52 -13.59
N ARG A 116 -7.98 -1.38 -12.94
CA ARG A 116 -7.22 -1.05 -11.73
C ARG A 116 -5.75 -1.37 -11.95
N ILE A 117 -4.89 -0.40 -11.65
CA ILE A 117 -3.43 -0.53 -11.66
C ILE A 117 -2.95 -0.37 -10.23
N ASP A 118 -2.49 -1.45 -9.63
CA ASP A 118 -1.84 -1.41 -8.32
C ASP A 118 -0.34 -1.30 -8.51
N VAL A 119 0.27 -0.39 -7.75
CA VAL A 119 1.71 -0.32 -7.63
C VAL A 119 2.13 -1.17 -6.44
N VAL A 120 2.88 -2.23 -6.73
CA VAL A 120 3.14 -3.30 -5.75
C VAL A 120 4.57 -3.32 -5.22
N SER A 121 5.50 -2.62 -5.90
CA SER A 121 6.87 -2.46 -5.42
C SER A 121 7.05 -1.26 -4.49
N GLU A 122 8.00 -1.38 -3.59
CA GLU A 122 8.53 -0.28 -2.80
C GLU A 122 9.53 0.56 -3.61
N SER A 123 9.56 1.89 -3.43
CA SER A 123 10.42 2.79 -4.21
C SER A 123 11.32 3.66 -3.33
N GLN A 124 12.12 3.05 -2.45
CA GLN A 124 12.95 3.81 -1.50
C GLN A 124 14.02 4.67 -2.17
N ALA A 125 14.72 4.13 -3.17
CA ALA A 125 15.89 4.79 -3.78
C ALA A 125 15.53 6.06 -4.55
N GLU A 126 14.41 6.06 -5.26
CA GLU A 126 13.97 7.19 -6.08
C GLU A 126 12.45 7.18 -6.30
N PRO A 127 11.83 8.35 -6.52
CA PRO A 127 10.44 8.41 -6.94
C PRO A 127 10.20 7.78 -8.32
N THR A 128 9.01 7.24 -8.51
CA THR A 128 8.55 6.68 -9.79
C THR A 128 7.45 7.55 -10.39
N THR A 129 7.36 7.56 -11.73
CA THR A 129 6.38 8.38 -12.47
C THR A 129 5.42 7.51 -13.26
N LEU A 130 4.12 7.64 -13.00
CA LEU A 130 3.05 7.09 -13.83
C LEU A 130 2.35 8.23 -14.57
N ARG A 131 2.32 8.22 -15.90
CA ARG A 131 1.75 9.33 -16.70
C ARG A 131 0.25 9.16 -17.00
N GLY A 132 -0.41 8.25 -16.28
CA GLY A 132 -1.86 8.02 -16.42
C GLY A 132 -2.24 7.10 -17.58
N LEU A 133 -3.54 7.08 -17.88
CA LEU A 133 -4.15 6.28 -18.93
C LEU A 133 -4.67 7.16 -20.06
N THR A 134 -4.52 6.68 -21.29
CA THR A 134 -5.15 7.28 -22.47
C THR A 134 -5.98 6.24 -23.24
N ALA A 135 -7.06 6.71 -23.85
CA ALA A 135 -7.95 5.94 -24.71
C ALA A 135 -7.45 6.02 -26.16
N PRO A 136 -6.88 4.94 -26.72
CA PRO A 136 -6.50 4.91 -28.13
C PRO A 136 -7.73 4.97 -29.05
N VAL A 137 -7.49 5.11 -30.36
CA VAL A 137 -8.57 5.08 -31.37
C VAL A 137 -9.46 3.84 -31.17
N GLY A 138 -10.78 4.03 -31.20
CA GLY A 138 -11.77 2.99 -30.92
C GLY A 138 -12.11 2.83 -29.43
N THR A 139 -11.50 3.60 -28.53
CA THR A 139 -11.81 3.61 -27.10
C THR A 139 -12.35 4.97 -26.67
N THR A 140 -13.39 4.95 -25.84
CA THR A 140 -14.04 6.13 -25.27
C THR A 140 -13.77 6.19 -23.75
N PRO A 141 -13.16 7.26 -23.22
CA PRO A 141 -13.05 7.47 -21.78
C PRO A 141 -14.44 7.55 -21.11
N LEU A 142 -14.57 6.96 -19.92
CA LEU A 142 -15.76 7.10 -19.09
C LEU A 142 -15.40 7.82 -17.78
N ALA A 143 -16.41 8.28 -17.03
CA ALA A 143 -16.18 8.85 -15.71
C ALA A 143 -15.50 7.83 -14.77
N PRO A 144 -14.54 8.24 -13.93
CA PRO A 144 -13.82 7.33 -13.04
C PRO A 144 -14.77 6.73 -11.99
N PRO A 145 -14.36 5.64 -11.31
CA PRO A 145 -15.07 5.19 -10.11
C PRO A 145 -15.17 6.32 -9.08
N LEU A 146 -16.27 6.34 -8.32
CA LEU A 146 -16.42 7.28 -7.22
C LEU A 146 -15.46 6.92 -6.09
N PRO A 147 -14.91 7.92 -5.36
CA PRO A 147 -14.18 7.67 -4.13
C PRO A 147 -15.00 6.84 -3.15
N ARG A 148 -14.32 5.98 -2.40
CA ARG A 148 -14.98 5.15 -1.40
C ARG A 148 -15.35 6.02 -0.18
N PRO A 149 -16.47 5.73 0.50
CA PRO A 149 -16.88 6.51 1.68
C PRO A 149 -15.96 6.27 2.90
N ARG A 150 -15.17 5.20 2.87
CA ARG A 150 -14.25 4.81 3.94
C ARG A 150 -12.81 5.00 3.48
N GLN A 151 -11.96 5.47 4.38
CA GLN A 151 -10.56 5.73 4.18
C GLN A 151 -9.76 5.15 5.35
N ILE A 152 -8.70 4.39 5.06
CA ILE A 152 -7.78 3.83 6.06
C ILE A 152 -6.35 4.20 5.72
N GLU A 153 -5.61 4.75 6.69
CA GLU A 153 -4.20 5.04 6.55
C GLU A 153 -3.35 4.03 7.33
N PHE A 154 -2.36 3.44 6.67
CA PHE A 154 -1.41 2.52 7.30
C PHE A 154 -0.05 3.18 7.36
N ILE A 155 0.55 3.25 8.55
CA ILE A 155 1.86 3.85 8.78
C ILE A 155 2.76 2.76 9.36
N GLY A 156 3.92 2.51 8.77
CA GLY A 156 4.70 1.35 9.20
C GLY A 156 6.06 1.16 8.57
N ASP A 157 6.56 -0.05 8.74
CA ASP A 157 7.83 -0.53 8.23
C ASP A 157 7.60 -1.60 7.13
N SER A 158 8.59 -2.46 6.90
CA SER A 158 8.59 -3.54 5.92
C SER A 158 7.42 -4.50 6.05
N HIS A 159 6.92 -4.73 7.27
CA HIS A 159 5.73 -5.56 7.51
C HIS A 159 4.46 -4.93 6.92
N THR A 160 4.40 -3.60 6.88
CA THR A 160 3.27 -2.87 6.29
C THR A 160 3.42 -2.76 4.77
N VAL A 161 4.65 -2.75 4.26
CA VAL A 161 4.97 -2.76 2.82
C VAL A 161 4.59 -4.08 2.15
N GLY A 162 4.70 -5.21 2.86
CA GLY A 162 4.66 -6.55 2.27
C GLY A 162 6.02 -6.96 1.70
N TYR A 163 7.12 -6.62 2.39
CA TYR A 163 8.49 -6.87 1.94
C TYR A 163 8.73 -8.37 1.65
N GLY A 164 8.89 -8.71 0.37
CA GLY A 164 9.12 -10.07 -0.08
C GLY A 164 8.04 -11.08 0.29
N ASP A 165 6.83 -10.63 0.61
CA ASP A 165 5.73 -11.40 1.22
C ASP A 165 5.33 -12.67 0.45
N SER A 166 5.47 -12.66 -0.88
CA SER A 166 5.16 -13.80 -1.75
C SER A 166 6.31 -14.79 -1.93
N ALA A 167 7.46 -14.56 -1.30
CA ALA A 167 8.58 -15.49 -1.31
C ALA A 167 8.25 -16.77 -0.52
N THR A 168 8.83 -17.88 -0.94
CA THR A 168 8.71 -19.19 -0.27
C THR A 168 10.00 -19.60 0.46
N THR A 169 10.90 -18.64 0.66
CA THR A 169 12.21 -18.80 1.28
C THR A 169 12.58 -17.53 2.04
N THR A 170 13.39 -17.67 3.08
CA THR A 170 14.00 -16.56 3.81
C THR A 170 15.28 -16.05 3.15
N GLU A 171 15.94 -16.87 2.34
CA GLU A 171 17.17 -16.50 1.64
C GLU A 171 16.84 -15.86 0.29
N CYS A 172 16.84 -14.53 0.27
CA CYS A 172 16.54 -13.74 -0.93
C CYS A 172 17.69 -12.79 -1.29
N THR A 173 17.97 -12.69 -2.59
CA THR A 173 18.69 -11.54 -3.16
C THR A 173 17.79 -10.31 -3.19
N GLN A 174 18.37 -9.13 -3.41
CA GLN A 174 17.58 -7.90 -3.59
C GLN A 174 16.66 -7.96 -4.82
N ASP A 175 17.09 -8.66 -5.88
CA ASP A 175 16.22 -8.89 -7.03
C ASP A 175 15.03 -9.79 -6.68
N GLN A 176 15.23 -10.82 -5.85
CA GLN A 176 14.13 -11.67 -5.37
C GLN A 176 13.17 -10.90 -4.47
N VAL A 177 13.68 -10.08 -3.55
CA VAL A 177 12.84 -9.17 -2.75
C VAL A 177 11.97 -8.30 -3.66
N TRP A 178 12.57 -7.71 -4.71
CA TRP A 178 11.83 -6.85 -5.63
C TRP A 178 10.71 -7.57 -6.38
N THR A 179 10.95 -8.80 -6.82
CA THR A 179 9.96 -9.57 -7.58
C THR A 179 8.91 -10.25 -6.70
N THR A 180 9.21 -10.44 -5.42
CA THR A 180 8.33 -11.12 -4.45
C THR A 180 7.63 -10.17 -3.48
N THR A 181 7.93 -8.87 -3.49
CA THR A 181 7.16 -7.86 -2.75
C THR A 181 5.86 -7.55 -3.50
N ASP A 182 4.71 -7.74 -2.84
CA ASP A 182 3.41 -7.38 -3.40
C ASP A 182 2.50 -6.66 -2.39
N THR A 183 2.64 -5.33 -2.27
CA THR A 183 1.84 -4.52 -1.32
C THR A 183 0.31 -4.66 -1.50
N ARG A 184 -0.17 -5.10 -2.68
CA ARG A 184 -1.61 -5.37 -2.90
C ARG A 184 -2.10 -6.59 -2.11
N GLN A 185 -1.21 -7.53 -1.81
CA GLN A 185 -1.51 -8.74 -1.03
C GLN A 185 -1.16 -8.60 0.45
N GLY A 186 -0.36 -7.59 0.79
CA GLY A 186 -0.02 -7.25 2.17
C GLY A 186 -1.21 -6.81 3.05
N PRO A 187 -0.98 -6.63 4.35
CA PRO A 187 -2.03 -6.50 5.36
C PRO A 187 -2.87 -5.23 5.18
N ALA A 188 -2.27 -4.16 4.68
CA ALA A 188 -2.94 -2.89 4.44
C ALA A 188 -4.04 -3.00 3.37
N ALA A 189 -3.70 -3.54 2.20
CA ALA A 189 -4.64 -3.69 1.09
C ALA A 189 -5.72 -4.73 1.40
N VAL A 190 -5.37 -5.84 2.07
CA VAL A 190 -6.35 -6.86 2.50
C VAL A 190 -7.35 -6.29 3.49
N THR A 191 -6.89 -5.51 4.48
CA THR A 191 -7.76 -4.84 5.46
C THR A 191 -8.67 -3.81 4.78
N ALA A 192 -8.13 -2.97 3.89
CA ALA A 192 -8.91 -1.96 3.18
C ALA A 192 -9.97 -2.57 2.26
N ALA A 193 -9.63 -3.66 1.57
CA ALA A 193 -10.56 -4.39 0.71
C ALA A 193 -11.75 -4.95 1.50
N HIS A 194 -11.53 -5.47 2.73
CA HIS A 194 -12.59 -5.96 3.60
C HIS A 194 -13.66 -4.89 3.86
N TYR A 195 -13.26 -3.63 4.05
CA TYR A 195 -14.18 -2.52 4.32
C TYR A 195 -14.67 -1.80 3.07
N ASN A 196 -14.24 -2.20 1.86
CA ASN A 196 -14.38 -1.39 0.65
C ASN A 196 -13.94 0.07 0.90
N ALA A 197 -12.74 0.22 1.45
CA ALA A 197 -12.14 1.52 1.78
C ALA A 197 -11.05 1.89 0.77
N ASP A 198 -10.93 3.19 0.51
CA ASP A 198 -9.69 3.72 -0.06
C ASP A 198 -8.59 3.64 1.00
N TYR A 199 -7.34 3.53 0.57
CA TYR A 199 -6.23 3.42 1.52
C TYR A 199 -4.96 4.14 1.08
N GLN A 200 -4.13 4.45 2.07
CA GLN A 200 -2.74 4.88 1.88
C GLN A 200 -1.81 3.97 2.68
N VAL A 201 -0.68 3.61 2.07
CA VAL A 201 0.39 2.87 2.73
C VAL A 201 1.60 3.78 2.86
N ASN A 202 1.73 4.41 4.03
CA ASN A 202 2.80 5.34 4.37
C ASN A 202 3.86 4.60 5.20
N ALA A 203 4.50 3.62 4.56
CA ALA A 203 5.47 2.73 5.16
C ALA A 203 6.81 2.71 4.40
N ILE A 204 7.90 2.44 5.12
CA ILE A 204 9.25 2.35 4.55
C ILE A 204 10.02 1.20 5.22
N SER A 205 10.45 0.22 4.45
CA SER A 205 11.19 -0.94 4.94
C SER A 205 12.48 -0.51 5.65
N GLY A 206 12.76 -1.13 6.80
CA GLY A 206 13.93 -0.83 7.63
C GLY A 206 13.84 0.45 8.47
N ARG A 207 12.73 1.20 8.45
CA ARG A 207 12.57 2.44 9.23
C ARG A 207 11.82 2.23 10.54
N GLY A 208 12.20 2.97 11.58
CA GLY A 208 11.54 2.95 12.89
C GLY A 208 10.94 4.30 13.28
N ILE A 209 10.61 4.44 14.58
CA ILE A 209 10.18 5.72 15.17
C ILE A 209 11.39 6.63 15.39
N VAL A 210 12.42 6.11 16.07
CA VAL A 210 13.61 6.86 16.46
C VAL A 210 14.91 6.25 15.93
N ARG A 211 14.89 4.95 15.60
CA ARG A 211 16.05 4.17 15.14
C ARG A 211 15.64 3.31 13.94
N ASN A 212 16.47 3.30 12.90
CA ASN A 212 16.28 2.41 11.76
C ASN A 212 16.99 1.07 12.00
N TYR A 213 16.72 0.08 11.14
CA TYR A 213 17.29 -1.26 11.25
C TYR A 213 18.81 -1.18 11.41
N ASP A 214 19.34 -1.88 12.42
CA ASP A 214 20.77 -1.85 12.73
C ASP A 214 21.40 -0.44 12.82
N GLY A 215 20.61 0.57 13.19
CA GLY A 215 21.10 1.94 13.37
C GLY A 215 21.56 2.63 12.08
N PHE A 216 21.17 2.18 10.89
CA PHE A 216 21.60 2.84 9.65
C PHE A 216 21.05 4.29 9.56
N ALA A 217 21.90 5.19 9.07
CA ALA A 217 21.58 6.62 9.02
C ALA A 217 20.71 6.96 7.82
N ALA A 218 19.45 7.33 8.07
CA ALA A 218 18.59 8.11 7.17
C ALA A 218 17.27 8.47 7.91
N PRO A 219 16.33 9.23 7.32
CA PRO A 219 15.12 9.66 8.03
C PRO A 219 14.30 8.50 8.61
N THR A 220 13.80 8.66 9.83
CA THR A 220 12.82 7.75 10.43
C THR A 220 11.44 7.95 9.82
N VAL A 221 10.46 7.07 10.10
CA VAL A 221 9.11 7.24 9.55
C VAL A 221 8.48 8.57 10.00
N PRO A 222 8.51 8.99 11.29
CA PRO A 222 8.01 10.30 11.69
C PRO A 222 8.68 11.48 10.98
N GLN A 223 9.95 11.35 10.59
CA GLN A 223 10.68 12.40 9.86
C GLN A 223 10.31 12.45 8.37
N ALA A 224 10.06 11.30 7.74
CA ALA A 224 9.66 11.22 6.33
C ALA A 224 8.16 11.48 6.11
N TYR A 225 7.32 11.15 7.10
CA TYR A 225 5.87 11.20 7.03
C TYR A 225 5.25 12.54 6.59
N PRO A 226 5.80 13.72 6.93
CA PRO A 226 5.24 15.01 6.49
C PRO A 226 5.33 15.27 4.97
N PHE A 227 6.02 14.42 4.21
CA PHE A 227 6.34 14.67 2.81
C PHE A 227 5.65 13.68 1.85
N ALA A 228 5.35 14.17 0.66
CA ALA A 228 4.81 13.36 -0.45
C ALA A 228 5.86 12.42 -1.05
N LEU A 229 7.12 12.85 -1.05
CA LEU A 229 8.30 12.14 -1.51
C LEU A 229 9.37 12.17 -0.41
N PHE A 230 10.33 11.25 -0.45
CA PHE A 230 11.41 11.13 0.53
C PHE A 230 12.54 12.15 0.30
N ASP A 231 12.21 13.35 -0.20
CA ASP A 231 13.15 14.43 -0.49
C ASP A 231 13.16 15.53 0.56
N GLY A 232 12.34 15.41 1.61
CA GLY A 232 12.28 16.35 2.73
C GLY A 232 11.69 17.72 2.38
N ARG A 233 11.05 17.87 1.22
CA ARG A 233 10.52 19.17 0.76
C ARG A 233 9.23 19.09 -0.05
N SER A 234 8.95 17.97 -0.71
CA SER A 234 7.74 17.79 -1.50
C SER A 234 6.54 17.74 -0.56
N VAL A 235 5.76 18.84 -0.54
CA VAL A 235 4.62 19.01 0.37
C VAL A 235 3.58 17.92 0.13
N ASP A 236 3.08 17.34 1.22
CA ASP A 236 1.99 16.37 1.20
C ASP A 236 0.74 16.98 0.50
N PRO A 237 0.28 16.40 -0.63
CA PRO A 237 -0.82 16.96 -1.41
C PRO A 237 -2.19 16.54 -0.86
N THR A 238 -2.23 15.80 0.24
CA THR A 238 -3.44 15.12 0.72
C THR A 238 -4.38 16.01 1.55
N ALA A 239 -4.59 17.25 1.13
CA ALA A 239 -5.52 18.19 1.78
C ALA A 239 -6.98 17.68 1.89
N GLY A 240 -7.35 16.65 1.12
CA GLY A 240 -8.67 15.98 1.18
C GLY A 240 -8.65 14.55 1.75
N TRP A 241 -7.56 14.11 2.38
CA TRP A 241 -7.45 12.78 2.98
C TRP A 241 -7.74 12.82 4.48
N HIS A 242 -8.89 12.26 4.88
CA HIS A 242 -9.39 12.24 6.24
C HIS A 242 -9.78 10.80 6.62
N PRO A 243 -8.78 9.93 6.87
CA PRO A 243 -9.05 8.54 7.19
C PRO A 243 -9.80 8.42 8.51
N GLN A 244 -10.83 7.57 8.53
CA GLN A 244 -11.53 7.25 9.78
C GLN A 244 -10.73 6.27 10.64
N VAL A 245 -9.81 5.52 10.03
CA VAL A 245 -8.91 4.58 10.73
C VAL A 245 -7.47 4.85 10.34
N VAL A 246 -6.59 4.93 11.34
CA VAL A 246 -5.14 4.95 11.16
C VAL A 246 -4.54 3.75 11.87
N VAL A 247 -3.81 2.90 11.17
CA VAL A 247 -3.09 1.76 11.75
C VAL A 247 -1.60 2.07 11.75
N ILE A 248 -0.93 1.93 12.90
CA ILE A 248 0.51 2.19 13.02
C ILE A 248 1.23 0.95 13.53
N GLY A 249 2.13 0.42 12.70
CA GLY A 249 2.99 -0.72 13.03
C GLY A 249 4.46 -0.35 12.94
N LEU A 250 5.00 0.22 14.02
CA LEU A 250 6.39 0.65 14.12
C LEU A 250 7.01 0.25 15.45
N GLY A 251 8.31 -0.03 15.44
CA GLY A 251 9.09 -0.50 16.59
C GLY A 251 9.99 -1.70 16.26
N THR A 252 9.68 -2.46 15.20
CA THR A 252 10.51 -3.59 14.75
C THR A 252 11.96 -3.14 14.55
N ASN A 253 12.17 -2.12 13.74
CA ASN A 253 13.51 -1.64 13.38
C ASN A 253 14.20 -0.88 14.51
N ASP A 254 13.43 -0.34 15.46
CA ASP A 254 13.98 0.27 16.65
C ASP A 254 14.64 -0.79 17.54
N PHE A 255 14.04 -1.98 17.65
CA PHE A 255 14.38 -2.97 18.66
C PHE A 255 14.95 -4.30 18.15
N SER A 256 14.86 -4.63 16.86
CA SER A 256 15.25 -5.96 16.34
C SER A 256 16.75 -6.25 16.40
N THR A 257 17.60 -5.25 16.69
CA THR A 257 19.04 -5.44 16.85
C THR A 257 19.56 -4.77 18.13
N ALA A 258 20.72 -5.24 18.58
CA ALA A 258 21.46 -4.61 19.66
C ALA A 258 21.93 -3.20 19.26
N LEU A 259 22.11 -2.33 20.26
CA LEU A 259 22.75 -1.03 20.08
C LEU A 259 24.24 -1.23 19.76
N LYS A 260 24.74 -0.53 18.73
CA LYS A 260 26.15 -0.50 18.37
C LYS A 260 26.88 0.63 19.13
N PRO A 261 28.19 0.48 19.37
CA PRO A 261 29.01 1.57 19.88
C PRO A 261 28.90 2.82 18.98
N GLY A 262 28.76 3.99 19.60
CA GLY A 262 28.65 5.27 18.89
C GLY A 262 27.22 5.66 18.48
N GLU A 263 26.23 4.79 18.68
CA GLU A 263 24.83 5.22 18.59
C GLU A 263 24.47 6.20 19.71
N ARG A 264 23.49 7.08 19.46
CA ARG A 264 23.14 8.19 20.37
C ARG A 264 22.53 7.76 21.70
N TRP A 265 22.09 6.50 21.82
CA TRP A 265 21.53 5.97 23.06
C TRP A 265 22.59 5.16 23.79
N PRO A 266 23.06 5.59 24.98
CA PRO A 266 24.10 4.89 25.72
C PRO A 266 23.62 3.57 26.33
N THR A 267 22.31 3.37 26.48
CA THR A 267 21.69 2.19 27.07
C THR A 267 20.40 1.82 26.34
N ARG A 268 19.93 0.58 26.54
CA ARG A 268 18.63 0.13 26.00
C ARG A 268 17.45 0.91 26.58
N ASP A 269 17.49 1.23 27.87
CA ASP A 269 16.47 2.07 28.53
C ASP A 269 16.44 3.49 27.94
N ALA A 270 17.59 4.05 27.57
CA ALA A 270 17.62 5.36 26.90
C ALA A 270 16.96 5.31 25.51
N LEU A 271 17.10 4.19 24.79
CA LEU A 271 16.39 3.95 23.53
C LEU A 271 14.87 3.82 23.77
N HIS A 272 14.45 3.07 24.79
CA HIS A 272 13.03 2.95 25.17
C HIS A 272 12.40 4.31 25.45
N LEU A 273 13.03 5.12 26.30
CA LEU A 273 12.51 6.44 26.66
C LEU A 273 12.36 7.38 25.46
N ASP A 274 13.34 7.36 24.54
CA ASP A 274 13.26 8.18 23.33
C ASP A 274 12.19 7.67 22.35
N TYR A 275 12.10 6.34 22.18
CA TYR A 275 11.07 5.70 21.38
C TYR A 275 9.67 6.07 21.89
N GLU A 276 9.39 5.83 23.18
CA GLU A 276 8.09 6.09 23.79
C GLU A 276 7.70 7.57 23.65
N ARG A 277 8.61 8.48 23.98
CA ARG A 277 8.38 9.94 23.87
C ARG A 277 8.08 10.35 22.43
N THR A 278 8.87 9.88 21.47
CA THR A 278 8.75 10.29 20.07
C THR A 278 7.51 9.68 19.44
N TYR A 279 7.19 8.41 19.74
CA TYR A 279 5.98 7.76 19.24
C TYR A 279 4.73 8.44 19.81
N LEU A 280 4.71 8.74 21.13
CA LEU A 280 3.64 9.50 21.76
C LEU A 280 3.42 10.85 21.07
N ALA A 281 4.50 11.63 20.85
CA ALA A 281 4.42 12.92 20.18
C ALA A 281 3.91 12.81 18.73
N PHE A 282 4.34 11.77 18.02
CA PHE A 282 3.89 11.49 16.66
C PHE A 282 2.38 11.19 16.61
N VAL A 283 1.89 10.30 17.46
CA VAL A 283 0.45 9.96 17.53
C VAL A 283 -0.38 11.16 17.98
N GLN A 284 0.10 11.97 18.94
CA GLN A 284 -0.56 13.22 19.32
C GLN A 284 -0.61 14.23 18.15
N GLY A 285 0.41 14.26 17.31
CA GLY A 285 0.42 15.03 16.06
C GLY A 285 -0.67 14.58 15.09
N LEU A 286 -0.80 13.26 14.90
CA LEU A 286 -1.88 12.68 14.08
C LEU A 286 -3.25 13.01 14.68
N ARG A 287 -3.45 12.84 15.98
CA ARG A 287 -4.71 13.16 16.68
C ARG A 287 -5.12 14.63 16.49
N ARG A 288 -4.18 15.58 16.48
CA ARG A 288 -4.50 16.99 16.20
C ARG A 288 -4.99 17.23 14.77
N ARG A 289 -4.46 16.48 13.80
CA ARG A 289 -4.86 16.56 12.38
C ARG A 289 -6.13 15.76 12.08
N LEU A 290 -6.32 14.66 12.80
CA LEU A 290 -7.34 13.64 12.59
C LEU A 290 -8.11 13.41 13.91
N SER A 291 -8.83 14.44 14.38
CA SER A 291 -9.46 14.46 15.70
C SER A 291 -10.33 13.23 15.97
N ASP A 292 -11.04 12.76 14.94
CA ASP A 292 -12.04 11.70 15.06
C ASP A 292 -11.58 10.33 14.55
N ALA A 293 -10.35 10.22 14.03
CA ALA A 293 -9.86 8.94 13.54
C ALA A 293 -9.70 7.93 14.69
N PHE A 294 -10.05 6.67 14.45
CA PHE A 294 -9.62 5.59 15.32
C PHE A 294 -8.16 5.26 15.03
N ILE A 295 -7.27 5.38 16.02
CA ILE A 295 -5.85 5.09 15.87
C ILE A 295 -5.55 3.74 16.52
N LEU A 296 -5.11 2.78 15.73
CA LEU A 296 -4.76 1.44 16.17
C LEU A 296 -3.24 1.25 16.10
N LEU A 297 -2.58 1.19 17.25
CA LEU A 297 -1.19 0.78 17.32
C LEU A 297 -1.10 -0.75 17.30
N ARG A 298 -0.17 -1.30 16.52
CA ARG A 298 0.07 -2.75 16.48
C ARG A 298 1.54 -3.09 16.65
N ALA A 299 1.81 -4.23 17.27
CA ALA A 299 3.16 -4.77 17.41
C ALA A 299 3.18 -6.29 17.28
N THR A 300 4.26 -6.84 16.72
CA THR A 300 4.55 -8.27 16.80
C THR A 300 5.15 -8.61 18.18
N ASP A 301 5.30 -9.90 18.46
CA ASP A 301 5.98 -10.45 19.64
C ASP A 301 7.50 -10.66 19.42
N LEU A 302 8.07 -10.15 18.32
CA LEU A 302 9.51 -10.16 18.05
C LEU A 302 10.30 -9.44 19.17
N ALA A 303 11.61 -9.70 19.21
CA ALA A 303 12.54 -9.19 20.22
C ALA A 303 12.05 -9.51 21.65
N ASP A 304 11.67 -10.78 21.88
CA ASP A 304 11.17 -11.28 23.17
C ASP A 304 10.02 -10.43 23.75
N GLY A 305 9.14 -9.93 22.87
CA GLY A 305 8.00 -9.09 23.22
C GLY A 305 8.35 -7.64 23.59
N GLU A 306 9.59 -7.20 23.43
CA GLU A 306 10.03 -5.83 23.69
C GLU A 306 9.24 -4.82 22.86
N ILE A 307 9.09 -5.06 21.55
CA ILE A 307 8.36 -4.16 20.65
C ILE A 307 6.92 -3.95 21.13
N ALA A 308 6.24 -5.05 21.49
CA ALA A 308 4.87 -5.01 21.99
C ALA A 308 4.75 -4.34 23.36
N ARG A 309 5.74 -4.49 24.24
CA ARG A 309 5.77 -3.81 25.53
C ARG A 309 5.86 -2.30 25.36
N GLU A 310 6.83 -1.82 24.59
CA GLU A 310 7.10 -0.38 24.47
C GLU A 310 6.00 0.33 23.67
N ALA A 311 5.50 -0.26 22.58
CA ALA A 311 4.36 0.29 21.84
C ALA A 311 3.06 0.28 22.69
N GLY A 312 2.87 -0.75 23.53
CA GLY A 312 1.75 -0.83 24.46
C GLY A 312 1.78 0.32 25.50
N ARG A 313 2.95 0.65 26.04
CA ARG A 313 3.10 1.78 26.97
C ARG A 313 2.72 3.12 26.35
N VAL A 314 3.00 3.31 25.06
CA VAL A 314 2.57 4.52 24.31
C VAL A 314 1.05 4.59 24.22
N ALA A 315 0.38 3.50 23.87
CA ALA A 315 -1.08 3.44 23.85
C ALA A 315 -1.69 3.68 25.24
N ASP A 316 -1.13 3.05 26.28
CA ASP A 316 -1.59 3.26 27.66
C ASP A 316 -1.43 4.73 28.10
N ALA A 317 -0.33 5.39 27.70
CA ALA A 317 -0.11 6.80 27.97
C ALA A 317 -1.15 7.70 27.28
N LEU A 318 -1.48 7.43 26.02
CA LEU A 318 -2.54 8.13 25.28
C LEU A 318 -3.91 7.95 25.96
N GLN A 319 -4.24 6.73 26.36
CA GLN A 319 -5.51 6.41 27.02
C GLN A 319 -5.61 7.05 28.42
N ARG A 320 -4.52 7.05 29.21
CA ARG A 320 -4.45 7.76 30.50
C ARG A 320 -4.61 9.27 30.34
N ALA A 321 -4.13 9.83 29.23
CA ALA A 321 -4.33 11.23 28.87
C ALA A 321 -5.75 11.54 28.32
N GLY A 322 -6.64 10.54 28.25
CA GLY A 322 -8.04 10.71 27.88
C GLY A 322 -8.37 10.38 26.43
N ASP A 323 -7.42 9.92 25.61
CA ASP A 323 -7.72 9.49 24.24
C ASP A 323 -8.48 8.15 24.25
N ARG A 324 -9.79 8.23 23.98
CA ARG A 324 -10.70 7.06 23.92
C ARG A 324 -10.79 6.43 22.53
N ARG A 325 -10.14 7.01 21.53
CA ARG A 325 -10.13 6.52 20.14
C ARG A 325 -8.75 6.01 19.74
N THR A 326 -7.97 5.59 20.72
CA THR A 326 -6.70 4.89 20.52
C THR A 326 -6.75 3.50 21.15
N ALA A 327 -6.32 2.49 20.41
CA ALA A 327 -6.19 1.11 20.87
C ALA A 327 -4.81 0.54 20.54
N PHE A 328 -4.45 -0.55 21.23
CA PHE A 328 -3.27 -1.34 20.94
C PHE A 328 -3.63 -2.80 20.76
N VAL A 329 -2.99 -3.46 19.79
CA VAL A 329 -3.12 -4.90 19.58
C VAL A 329 -1.77 -5.56 19.35
N ARG A 330 -1.57 -6.71 19.99
CA ARG A 330 -0.44 -7.61 19.72
C ARG A 330 -0.82 -8.54 18.58
N VAL A 331 0.13 -8.83 17.69
CA VAL A 331 -0.01 -9.82 16.62
C VAL A 331 1.03 -10.92 16.85
N PRO A 332 0.71 -11.94 17.66
CA PRO A 332 1.63 -13.03 17.98
C PRO A 332 1.63 -14.13 16.91
N GLY A 333 2.64 -15.00 16.96
CA GLY A 333 2.59 -16.29 16.26
C GLY A 333 2.70 -16.20 14.73
N LEU A 334 3.32 -15.16 14.21
CA LEU A 334 3.67 -15.06 12.80
C LEU A 334 4.84 -16.01 12.47
N ARG A 335 4.85 -16.55 11.27
CA ARG A 335 5.81 -17.57 10.81
C ARG A 335 7.13 -16.98 10.34
N PHE A 336 7.09 -15.78 9.76
CA PHE A 336 8.25 -15.09 9.20
C PHE A 336 8.99 -15.94 8.13
N ALA A 337 8.22 -16.56 7.23
CA ALA A 337 8.75 -17.52 6.26
C ALA A 337 9.11 -16.92 4.89
N ALA A 338 8.96 -15.61 4.71
CA ALA A 338 9.30 -14.88 3.51
C ALA A 338 10.71 -14.24 3.59
N CYS A 339 11.10 -13.47 2.57
CA CYS A 339 12.45 -12.93 2.42
C CYS A 339 12.99 -12.28 3.71
N HIS A 340 14.21 -12.67 4.10
CA HIS A 340 14.93 -12.16 5.27
C HIS A 340 14.11 -12.27 6.56
N ALA A 341 13.37 -13.38 6.70
CA ALA A 341 12.47 -13.64 7.82
C ALA A 341 11.40 -12.54 8.02
N HIS A 342 10.80 -12.09 6.91
CA HIS A 342 9.61 -11.23 6.94
C HIS A 342 8.31 -12.05 6.94
N PRO A 343 7.17 -11.45 7.33
CA PRO A 343 5.84 -12.05 7.18
C PRO A 343 5.61 -12.55 5.75
N ASP A 344 5.10 -13.77 5.64
CA ASP A 344 4.61 -14.31 4.37
C ASP A 344 3.14 -13.90 4.12
N LEU A 345 2.58 -14.26 2.96
CA LEU A 345 1.17 -13.98 2.66
C LEU A 345 0.17 -14.60 3.64
N ALA A 346 0.53 -15.65 4.40
CA ALA A 346 -0.35 -16.20 5.43
C ALA A 346 -0.30 -15.33 6.70
N ASP A 347 0.89 -14.88 7.08
CA ASP A 347 1.10 -13.92 8.16
C ASP A 347 0.40 -12.59 7.87
N ASP A 348 0.47 -12.07 6.64
CA ASP A 348 -0.22 -10.84 6.24
C ASP A 348 -1.74 -10.94 6.38
N ARG A 349 -2.31 -12.11 6.05
CA ARG A 349 -3.75 -12.38 6.27
C ARG A 349 -4.08 -12.45 7.76
N ASN A 350 -3.21 -13.03 8.59
CA ASN A 350 -3.38 -13.09 10.04
C ASN A 350 -3.30 -11.69 10.69
N ILE A 351 -2.36 -10.86 10.23
CA ILE A 351 -2.28 -9.45 10.61
C ILE A 351 -3.58 -8.75 10.24
N ALA A 352 -4.01 -8.83 8.97
CA ALA A 352 -5.25 -8.19 8.51
C ALA A 352 -6.48 -8.64 9.32
N ALA A 353 -6.64 -9.95 9.56
CA ALA A 353 -7.73 -10.49 10.38
C ALA A 353 -7.72 -9.93 11.81
N THR A 354 -6.54 -9.78 12.41
CA THR A 354 -6.38 -9.18 13.74
C THR A 354 -6.79 -7.71 13.74
N LEU A 355 -6.37 -6.95 12.73
CA LEU A 355 -6.76 -5.54 12.58
C LEU A 355 -8.27 -5.38 12.39
N ILE A 356 -8.85 -6.17 11.48
CA ILE A 356 -10.30 -6.20 11.22
C ILE A 356 -11.07 -6.45 12.51
N SER A 357 -10.68 -7.48 13.28
CA SER A 357 -11.34 -7.81 14.54
C SER A 357 -11.32 -6.67 15.57
N VAL A 358 -10.25 -5.88 15.62
CA VAL A 358 -10.18 -4.71 16.53
C VAL A 358 -11.03 -3.55 16.00
N ILE A 359 -10.98 -3.28 14.70
CA ILE A 359 -11.75 -2.21 14.06
C ILE A 359 -13.26 -2.47 14.20
N ASP A 360 -13.72 -3.71 14.01
CA ASP A 360 -15.14 -4.08 14.16
C ASP A 360 -15.68 -3.89 15.58
N ARG A 361 -14.81 -3.98 16.60
CA ARG A 361 -15.19 -3.72 18.00
C ARG A 361 -15.26 -2.23 18.34
N GLN A 362 -14.69 -1.36 17.50
CA GLN A 362 -14.74 0.07 17.73
C GLN A 362 -16.09 0.64 17.31
N ALA A 363 -16.87 1.07 18.29
CA ALA A 363 -18.14 1.73 18.04
C ALA A 363 -17.95 3.00 17.20
N ASN A 364 -18.86 3.22 16.23
CA ASN A 364 -18.91 4.44 15.41
C ASN A 364 -17.56 4.74 14.72
N VAL A 365 -16.86 3.70 14.23
CA VAL A 365 -15.58 3.87 13.55
C VAL A 365 -15.75 4.47 12.14
N TRP A 366 -16.83 4.13 11.43
CA TRP A 366 -17.08 4.57 10.04
C TRP A 366 -18.04 5.76 9.91
N THR A 367 -18.61 6.24 11.01
CA THR A 367 -19.47 7.43 10.97
C THR A 367 -18.58 8.65 10.84
N ALA A 368 -18.73 9.39 9.73
CA ALA A 368 -18.17 10.73 9.63
C ALA A 368 -18.83 11.62 10.71
N SER A 369 -18.03 12.39 11.43
CA SER A 369 -18.54 13.49 12.25
C SER A 369 -19.05 14.62 11.35
#